data_AF-A0A8B9GJD8-F1
#
_entry.id   AF-A0A8B9GJD8-F1
#
_cell.length_a   1.000
_cell.length_b   1.000
_cell.length_c   1.000
_cell.angle_alpha   90.00
_cell.angle_beta   90.00
_cell.angle_gamma   90.00
#
_symmetry.space_group_name_H-M   'P 1'
#
loop_
_entity.id
_entity.type
_entity.pdbx_description
1 polymer ?
#
loop_
_entity_poly.entity_id
_entity_poly.type
_entity_poly.pdbx_seq_one_letter_code
_entity_poly.pdbx_strand_id
1 'polypeptide(L)'
;MSKYLLGAVALVAVGLLIVSGEWSPGAGRGFWGRVGALHPPHRLFLSSGGVYDPADGGCWKLPPSGTGDPQSPQSLSLLLDKLAKENQEIRLMQAELQAHKEELQVLLHKSEENGRLRAALEREAAALQEARAELQRLRAFLRLLEGFMGRLGWGQHFGGVAAQLDGAFRADGAFAHDRLRFTDFVDAVEEMLEEVARRERGRKDVADGFEEFVLRHYSSPGGKERGWRAPGTAG
;
A
#
# COMPACT_ATOMS: atom_id res chain seq x y z
N MET A 1 -12.89 18.42 -31.47
CA MET A 1 -12.01 17.74 -30.50
C MET A 1 -11.33 18.76 -29.61
N SER A 2 -11.48 18.61 -28.28
CA SER A 2 -11.05 19.59 -27.28
C SER A 2 -9.52 19.64 -27.15
N LYS A 3 -8.94 20.85 -27.21
CA LYS A 3 -7.48 21.10 -27.11
C LYS A 3 -6.88 20.60 -25.78
N TYR A 4 -7.71 20.49 -24.75
CA TYR A 4 -7.34 20.02 -23.42
C TYR A 4 -7.15 18.50 -23.36
N LEU A 5 -7.77 17.76 -24.27
CA LEU A 5 -7.62 16.30 -24.33
C LEU A 5 -6.21 15.91 -24.79
N LEU A 6 -5.65 16.66 -25.75
CA LEU A 6 -4.32 16.41 -26.28
C LEU A 6 -3.23 16.68 -25.23
N GLY A 7 -3.40 17.74 -24.42
CA GLY A 7 -2.50 18.05 -23.31
C GLY A 7 -2.53 16.99 -22.20
N ALA A 8 -3.71 16.47 -21.87
CA ALA A 8 -3.85 15.40 -20.88
C ALA A 8 -3.19 14.09 -21.34
N VAL A 9 -3.36 13.71 -22.61
CA VAL A 9 -2.74 12.50 -23.18
C VAL A 9 -1.21 12.63 -23.22
N ALA A 10 -0.67 13.82 -23.53
CA ALA A 10 0.77 14.04 -23.55
C ALA A 10 1.41 13.88 -22.16
N LEU A 11 0.77 14.40 -21.10
CA LEU A 11 1.26 14.26 -19.73
C LEU A 11 1.22 12.82 -19.22
N VAL A 12 0.17 12.06 -19.59
CA VAL A 12 0.07 10.64 -19.27
C VAL A 12 1.15 9.83 -19.98
N ALA A 13 1.44 10.12 -21.25
CA ALA A 13 2.49 9.46 -22.01
C ALA A 13 3.89 9.70 -21.43
N VAL A 14 4.20 10.95 -21.04
CA VAL A 14 5.49 11.29 -20.41
C VAL A 14 5.62 10.64 -19.02
N GLY A 15 4.53 10.61 -18.24
CA GLY A 15 4.51 9.94 -16.93
C GLY A 15 4.76 8.44 -17.02
N LEU A 16 4.16 7.76 -18.01
CA LEU A 16 4.40 6.35 -18.30
C LEU A 16 5.84 6.07 -18.78
N LEU A 17 6.44 7.01 -19.51
CA LEU A 17 7.81 6.88 -20.02
C LEU A 17 8.86 6.97 -18.91
N ILE A 18 8.61 7.79 -17.89
CA ILE A 18 9.50 7.92 -16.71
C ILE A 18 9.39 6.69 -15.81
N VAL A 19 8.18 6.13 -15.64
CA VAL A 19 7.93 4.97 -14.77
C VAL A 19 8.44 3.65 -15.38
N SER A 20 8.53 3.55 -16.71
CA SER A 20 8.92 2.29 -17.37
C SER A 20 10.44 2.08 -17.53
N GLY A 21 11.29 3.01 -17.07
CA GLY A 21 12.73 2.76 -16.92
C GLY A 21 13.50 2.43 -18.21
N GLU A 22 12.93 2.66 -19.39
CA GLU A 22 13.48 2.21 -20.67
C GLU A 22 13.80 3.39 -21.60
N TRP A 23 14.68 4.29 -21.14
CA TRP A 23 15.40 5.22 -22.00
C TRP A 23 16.82 4.67 -22.19
N SER A 24 17.00 3.90 -23.26
CA SER A 24 18.31 3.66 -23.87
C SER A 24 18.39 4.37 -25.22
N PRO A 25 19.17 5.46 -25.30
CA PRO A 25 19.83 5.84 -26.52
C PRO A 25 21.34 5.74 -26.30
N GLY A 26 21.95 4.84 -27.07
CA GLY A 26 23.37 4.89 -27.33
C GLY A 26 24.16 3.86 -26.55
N ALA A 27 24.47 2.77 -27.25
CA ALA A 27 25.70 2.03 -27.03
C ALA A 27 26.89 3.00 -27.01
N GLY A 28 27.36 3.33 -25.81
CA GLY A 28 28.49 4.20 -25.53
C GLY A 28 29.24 3.68 -24.31
N ARG A 29 29.87 2.53 -24.52
CA ARG A 29 30.86 1.84 -23.69
C ARG A 29 31.63 2.75 -22.70
N GLY A 30 31.53 2.38 -21.41
CA GLY A 30 32.70 2.24 -20.54
C GLY A 30 32.95 3.34 -19.52
N PHE A 31 33.46 2.89 -18.35
CA PHE A 31 34.12 3.67 -17.31
C PHE A 31 33.11 4.36 -16.37
N TRP A 32 32.64 3.78 -15.27
CA TRP A 32 33.38 3.25 -14.13
C TRP A 32 32.51 2.24 -13.37
N GLY A 33 33.03 1.04 -13.10
CA GLY A 33 32.27 -0.01 -12.42
C GLY A 33 33.12 -1.16 -11.89
N ARG A 34 34.11 -0.84 -11.05
CA ARG A 34 34.77 -1.69 -10.04
C ARG A 34 35.87 -0.83 -9.42
N VAL A 35 35.98 -0.59 -8.12
CA VAL A 35 36.18 -1.50 -6.98
C VAL A 35 35.69 -0.70 -5.76
N GLY A 36 34.82 -1.17 -4.87
CA GLY A 36 35.06 -2.24 -3.92
C GLY A 36 34.45 -1.80 -2.59
N ALA A 37 33.56 -2.62 -2.05
CA ALA A 37 33.04 -2.48 -0.71
C ALA A 37 34.15 -2.71 0.33
N LEU A 38 34.18 -1.90 1.40
CA LEU A 38 34.17 -2.34 2.80
C LEU A 38 33.87 -1.13 3.70
N HIS A 39 33.01 -1.35 4.69
CA HIS A 39 32.45 -0.35 5.61
C HIS A 39 33.45 0.05 6.74
N PRO A 40 33.17 1.12 7.53
CA PRO A 40 34.07 1.84 8.47
C PRO A 40 33.77 1.41 9.95
N PRO A 41 33.89 2.23 11.03
CA PRO A 41 34.78 3.35 11.44
C PRO A 41 35.41 3.12 12.86
N HIS A 42 36.38 3.98 13.29
CA HIS A 42 36.43 4.69 14.60
C HIS A 42 37.84 5.17 15.03
N ARG A 43 37.92 6.50 15.25
CA ARG A 43 38.63 7.30 16.29
C ARG A 43 40.15 7.19 16.59
N LEU A 44 40.79 8.35 16.36
CA LEU A 44 41.66 9.16 17.25
C LEU A 44 42.92 8.54 17.88
N PHE A 45 44.11 9.09 17.58
CA PHE A 45 44.82 10.03 18.47
C PHE A 45 46.10 10.58 17.82
N LEU A 46 46.52 11.75 18.30
CA LEU A 46 47.69 12.54 17.88
C LEU A 46 49.03 11.79 18.02
N SER A 47 50.03 12.11 17.19
CA SER A 47 51.24 12.84 17.64
C SER A 47 52.41 12.72 16.64
N SER A 48 53.01 13.87 16.36
CA SER A 48 54.42 14.14 16.08
C SER A 48 55.16 13.39 14.96
N GLY A 49 55.66 14.21 14.01
CA GLY A 49 57.03 14.04 13.52
C GLY A 49 57.17 13.66 12.05
N GLY A 50 57.62 14.62 11.26
CA GLY A 50 58.70 14.36 10.30
C GLY A 50 58.33 14.32 8.82
N VAL A 51 58.77 15.37 8.14
CA VAL A 51 59.39 15.38 6.81
C VAL A 51 58.50 15.02 5.61
N TYR A 52 58.17 16.08 4.89
CA TYR A 52 57.74 16.11 3.49
C TYR A 52 58.78 15.46 2.58
N ASP A 53 58.34 14.62 1.64
CA ASP A 53 58.63 14.84 0.21
C ASP A 53 57.63 14.04 -0.65
N PRO A 54 56.87 14.70 -1.53
CA PRO A 54 56.80 14.19 -2.88
C PRO A 54 57.00 15.31 -3.89
N ALA A 55 58.14 15.22 -4.57
CA ALA A 55 58.48 15.93 -5.78
C ALA A 55 57.36 15.88 -6.83
N ASP A 56 57.20 17.04 -7.46
CA ASP A 56 56.66 17.32 -8.79
C ASP A 56 55.16 17.18 -9.05
N GLY A 57 54.50 18.34 -9.09
CA GLY A 57 53.23 18.48 -9.80
C GLY A 57 52.51 19.83 -9.74
N GLY A 58 53.19 20.95 -9.51
CA GLY A 58 52.53 22.26 -9.54
C GLY A 58 53.40 23.39 -9.04
N CYS A 59 54.41 23.77 -9.83
CA CYS A 59 55.22 24.96 -9.58
C CYS A 59 54.33 26.21 -9.71
N TRP A 60 53.84 26.74 -8.59
CA TRP A 60 53.52 28.15 -8.52
C TRP A 60 54.84 28.89 -8.73
N LYS A 61 55.09 29.33 -9.97
CA LYS A 61 56.22 30.20 -10.28
C LYS A 61 56.09 31.47 -9.43
N LEU A 62 56.93 31.59 -8.39
CA LEU A 62 57.21 32.87 -7.79
C LEU A 62 57.84 33.77 -8.88
N PRO A 63 57.34 35.00 -9.08
CA PRO A 63 57.97 35.93 -10.00
C PRO A 63 59.34 36.35 -9.44
N PRO A 64 60.36 36.52 -10.29
CA PRO A 64 61.68 36.96 -9.85
C PRO A 64 61.58 38.36 -9.26
N SER A 65 62.03 38.51 -8.02
CA SER A 65 62.17 39.80 -7.36
C SER A 65 63.24 40.61 -8.07
N GLY A 66 62.86 41.75 -8.67
CA GLY A 66 63.82 42.72 -9.18
C GLY A 66 63.23 43.67 -10.20
N THR A 67 62.62 44.76 -9.70
CA THR A 67 62.86 46.18 -10.05
C THR A 67 61.72 47.00 -9.47
N GLY A 68 62.05 48.11 -8.80
CA GLY A 68 61.10 48.91 -8.05
C GLY A 68 60.02 49.54 -8.93
N ASP A 69 58.78 49.13 -8.70
CA ASP A 69 57.58 49.89 -9.06
C ASP A 69 56.69 50.01 -7.80
N PRO A 70 56.20 51.21 -7.43
CA PRO A 70 55.43 51.43 -6.20
C PRO A 70 54.01 50.84 -6.19
N GLN A 71 53.60 50.11 -7.23
CA GLN A 71 52.23 49.55 -7.37
C GLN A 71 52.06 48.11 -6.86
N SER A 72 53.14 47.41 -6.49
CA SER A 72 53.12 45.99 -6.09
C SER A 72 52.46 45.66 -4.73
N PRO A 73 52.55 46.47 -3.65
CA PRO A 73 51.86 46.15 -2.40
C PRO A 73 50.35 46.47 -2.47
N GLN A 74 49.98 47.51 -3.22
CA GLN A 74 48.60 47.98 -3.35
C GLN A 74 47.76 47.03 -4.22
N SER A 75 48.34 46.49 -5.30
CA SER A 75 47.70 45.48 -6.15
C SER A 75 47.54 44.13 -5.44
N LEU A 76 48.51 43.70 -4.64
CA LEU A 76 48.37 42.54 -3.75
C LEU A 76 47.26 42.74 -2.71
N SER A 77 47.16 43.92 -2.12
CA SER A 77 46.11 44.24 -1.15
C SER A 77 44.71 44.15 -1.78
N LEU A 78 44.55 44.64 -3.01
CA LEU A 78 43.30 44.51 -3.79
C LEU A 78 42.93 43.04 -4.10
N LEU A 79 43.92 42.20 -4.40
CA LEU A 79 43.70 40.77 -4.64
C LEU A 79 43.31 40.03 -3.36
N LEU A 80 43.92 40.35 -2.22
CA LEU A 80 43.56 39.77 -0.92
C LEU A 80 42.15 40.17 -0.48
N ASP A 81 41.77 41.42 -0.69
CA ASP A 81 40.40 41.89 -0.40
C ASP A 81 39.37 41.19 -1.28
N LYS A 82 39.68 41.02 -2.58
CA LYS A 82 38.82 40.29 -3.51
C LYS A 82 38.73 38.80 -3.14
N LEU A 83 39.85 38.18 -2.77
CA LEU A 83 39.91 36.80 -2.32
C LEU A 83 39.14 36.59 -1.01
N ALA A 84 39.21 37.53 -0.08
CA ALA A 84 38.45 37.51 1.17
C ALA A 84 36.94 37.59 0.88
N LYS A 85 36.55 38.49 -0.03
CA LYS A 85 35.15 38.64 -0.47
C LYS A 85 34.63 37.39 -1.17
N GLU A 86 35.37 36.85 -2.13
CA GLU A 86 34.99 35.62 -2.85
C GLU A 86 34.95 34.41 -1.90
N ASN A 87 35.88 34.30 -0.95
CA ASN A 87 35.79 33.26 0.09
C ASN A 87 34.57 33.41 1.00
N GLN A 88 34.13 34.65 1.26
CA GLN A 88 32.93 34.90 2.05
C GLN A 88 31.66 34.55 1.26
N GLU A 89 31.64 34.83 -0.05
CA GLU A 89 30.56 34.42 -0.95
C GLU A 89 30.47 32.89 -1.08
N ILE A 90 31.60 32.18 -1.16
CA ILE A 90 31.62 30.72 -1.14
C ILE A 90 31.00 30.16 0.14
N ARG A 91 31.26 30.78 1.30
CA ARG A 91 30.67 30.34 2.59
C ARG A 91 29.16 30.54 2.60
N LEU A 92 28.68 31.66 2.06
CA LEU A 92 27.24 31.93 1.92
C LEU A 92 26.58 30.88 1.03
N MET A 93 27.15 30.64 -0.15
CA MET A 93 26.63 29.64 -1.09
C MET A 93 26.61 28.23 -0.49
N GLN A 94 27.64 27.86 0.27
CA GLN A 94 27.66 26.58 0.98
C GLN A 94 26.56 26.49 2.04
N ALA A 95 26.28 27.58 2.76
CA ALA A 95 25.20 27.61 3.75
C ALA A 95 23.82 27.48 3.09
N GLU A 96 23.58 28.15 1.96
CA GLU A 96 22.33 28.03 1.19
C GLU A 96 22.14 26.63 0.63
N LEU A 97 23.18 26.04 0.02
CA LEU A 97 23.14 24.67 -0.47
C LEU A 97 22.88 23.66 0.65
N GLN A 98 23.46 23.89 1.83
CA GLN A 98 23.23 23.06 3.00
C GLN A 98 21.78 23.21 3.51
N ALA A 99 21.23 24.41 3.56
CA ALA A 99 19.83 24.65 3.94
C ALA A 99 18.85 23.97 2.97
N HIS A 100 19.07 24.07 1.65
CA HIS A 100 18.25 23.39 0.65
C HIS A 100 18.35 21.87 0.75
N LYS A 101 19.53 21.33 1.06
CA LYS A 101 19.71 19.90 1.30
C LYS A 101 18.90 19.43 2.49
N GLU A 102 18.90 20.18 3.59
CA GLU A 102 18.13 19.86 4.79
C GLU A 102 16.62 19.93 4.52
N GLU A 103 16.17 20.95 3.79
CA GLU A 103 14.76 21.08 3.37
C GLU A 103 14.30 19.88 2.51
N LEU A 104 15.11 19.48 1.53
CA LEU A 104 14.82 18.32 0.69
C LEU A 104 14.77 17.02 1.49
N GLN A 105 15.66 16.86 2.48
CA GLN A 105 15.65 15.70 3.37
C GLN A 105 14.36 15.64 4.19
N VAL A 106 13.89 16.78 4.70
CA VAL A 106 12.61 16.87 5.41
C VAL A 106 11.43 16.53 4.51
N LEU A 107 11.41 17.05 3.27
CA LEU A 107 10.36 16.75 2.31
C LEU A 107 10.33 15.27 1.90
N LEU A 108 11.49 14.66 1.69
CA LEU A 108 11.60 13.23 1.39
C LEU A 108 11.06 12.40 2.54
N HIS A 109 11.48 12.69 3.78
CA HIS A 109 10.99 11.99 4.95
C HIS A 109 9.47 12.09 5.09
N LYS A 110 8.91 13.30 4.91
CA LYS A 110 7.46 13.52 4.93
C LYS A 110 6.74 12.78 3.79
N SER A 111 7.35 12.68 2.62
CA SER A 111 6.83 11.90 1.50
C SER A 111 6.76 10.41 1.83
N GLU A 112 7.81 9.86 2.46
CA GLU A 112 7.84 8.47 2.92
C GLU A 112 6.77 8.20 3.97
N GLU A 113 6.61 9.08 4.96
CA GLU A 113 5.56 8.96 5.98
C GLU A 113 4.17 9.04 5.35
N ASN A 114 3.94 9.97 4.43
CA ASN A 114 2.68 10.05 3.67
C ASN A 114 2.41 8.76 2.88
N GLY A 115 3.44 8.16 2.28
CA GLY A 115 3.33 6.88 1.59
C GLY A 115 2.92 5.75 2.54
N ARG A 116 3.51 5.71 3.74
CA ARG A 116 3.16 4.73 4.79
C ARG A 116 1.71 4.90 5.28
N LEU A 117 1.29 6.14 5.52
CA LEU A 117 -0.10 6.44 5.94
C LEU A 117 -1.11 6.05 4.87
N ARG A 118 -0.83 6.32 3.59
CA ARG A 118 -1.68 5.90 2.48
C ARG A 118 -1.81 4.37 2.40
N ALA A 119 -0.70 3.65 2.51
CA ALA A 119 -0.73 2.19 2.52
C ALA A 119 -1.52 1.62 3.72
N ALA A 120 -1.46 2.26 4.88
CA ALA A 120 -2.27 1.86 6.03
C ALA A 120 -3.78 2.09 5.78
N LEU A 121 -4.14 3.27 5.27
CA LEU A 121 -5.52 3.61 4.91
C LEU A 121 -6.10 2.66 3.85
N GLU A 122 -5.30 2.28 2.85
CA GLU A 122 -5.74 1.32 1.83
C GLU A 122 -6.01 -0.07 2.41
N ARG A 123 -5.19 -0.53 3.37
CA ARG A 123 -5.42 -1.80 4.07
C ARG A 123 -6.69 -1.76 4.90
N GLU A 124 -6.94 -0.67 5.62
CA GLU A 124 -8.19 -0.50 6.38
C GLU A 124 -9.41 -0.45 5.46
N ALA A 125 -9.31 0.24 4.33
CA ALA A 125 -10.37 0.29 3.34
C ALA A 125 -10.69 -1.10 2.75
N ALA A 126 -9.66 -1.91 2.46
CA ALA A 126 -9.83 -3.28 2.00
C ALA A 126 -10.54 -4.16 3.05
N ALA A 127 -10.11 -4.08 4.31
CA ALA A 127 -10.75 -4.81 5.41
C ALA A 127 -12.22 -4.41 5.60
N LEU A 128 -12.54 -3.12 5.53
CA LEU A 128 -13.92 -2.63 5.60
C LEU A 128 -14.77 -3.12 4.42
N GLN A 129 -14.19 -3.20 3.22
CA GLN A 129 -14.89 -3.71 2.05
C GLN A 129 -15.20 -5.20 2.21
N GLU A 130 -14.26 -5.99 2.73
CA GLU A 130 -14.45 -7.41 3.01
C GLU A 130 -15.57 -7.64 4.04
N ALA A 131 -15.51 -6.94 5.19
CA ALA A 131 -16.56 -7.00 6.20
C ALA A 131 -17.93 -6.62 5.64
N ARG A 132 -18.01 -5.60 4.77
CA ARG A 132 -19.26 -5.24 4.07
C ARG A 132 -19.75 -6.35 3.14
N ALA A 133 -18.87 -7.02 2.41
CA ALA A 133 -19.24 -8.12 1.53
C ALA A 133 -19.83 -9.30 2.33
N GLU A 134 -19.27 -9.57 3.51
CA GLU A 134 -19.77 -10.62 4.41
C GLU A 134 -21.15 -10.28 4.99
N LEU A 135 -21.36 -9.04 5.43
CA LEU A 135 -22.68 -8.57 5.86
C LEU A 135 -23.73 -8.71 4.74
N GLN A 136 -23.35 -8.45 3.49
CA GLN A 136 -24.25 -8.67 2.34
C GLN A 136 -24.55 -10.16 2.12
N ARG A 137 -23.56 -11.04 2.27
CA ARG A 137 -23.77 -12.50 2.19
C ARG A 137 -24.70 -13.00 3.29
N LEU A 138 -24.56 -12.50 4.52
CA LEU A 138 -25.45 -12.81 5.63
C LEU A 138 -26.89 -12.38 5.34
N ARG A 139 -27.08 -11.14 4.88
CA ARG A 139 -28.42 -10.63 4.50
C ARG A 139 -29.05 -11.48 3.40
N ALA A 140 -28.25 -11.91 2.42
CA ALA A 140 -28.73 -12.81 1.37
C ALA A 140 -29.15 -14.17 1.94
N PHE A 141 -28.35 -14.75 2.85
CA PHE A 141 -28.68 -16.01 3.51
C PHE A 141 -29.97 -15.92 4.35
N LEU A 142 -30.12 -14.89 5.19
CA LEU A 142 -31.32 -14.69 6.00
C LEU A 142 -32.57 -14.55 5.13
N ARG A 143 -32.47 -13.89 3.98
CA ARG A 143 -33.57 -13.76 3.03
C ARG A 143 -33.92 -15.11 2.36
N LEU A 144 -32.94 -15.99 2.11
CA LEU A 144 -33.21 -17.35 1.63
C LEU A 144 -33.92 -18.18 2.70
N LEU A 145 -33.44 -18.10 3.94
CA LEU A 145 -34.05 -18.77 5.08
C LEU A 145 -35.50 -18.30 5.30
N GLU A 146 -35.73 -16.98 5.32
CA GLU A 146 -37.07 -16.39 5.40
C GLU A 146 -37.97 -16.85 4.24
N GLY A 147 -37.44 -16.87 3.02
CA GLY A 147 -38.17 -17.35 1.84
C GLY A 147 -38.50 -18.84 1.89
N PHE A 148 -37.60 -19.67 2.42
CA PHE A 148 -37.81 -21.10 2.61
C PHE A 148 -38.88 -21.35 3.68
N MET A 149 -38.73 -20.74 4.86
CA MET A 149 -39.70 -20.84 5.96
C MET A 149 -41.07 -20.29 5.55
N GLY A 150 -41.12 -19.20 4.77
CA GLY A 150 -42.36 -18.65 4.23
C GLY A 150 -43.11 -19.64 3.33
N ARG A 151 -42.40 -20.40 2.49
CA ARG A 151 -42.99 -21.46 1.65
C ARG A 151 -43.56 -22.62 2.47
N LEU A 152 -43.00 -22.88 3.66
CA LEU A 152 -43.47 -23.89 4.59
C LEU A 152 -44.60 -23.38 5.52
N GLY A 153 -44.89 -22.08 5.49
CA GLY A 153 -45.87 -21.44 6.36
C GLY A 153 -45.34 -21.16 7.77
N TRP A 154 -44.02 -21.19 7.99
CA TRP A 154 -43.38 -21.03 9.29
C TRP A 154 -42.78 -19.63 9.53
N GLY A 155 -43.13 -18.63 8.73
CA GLY A 155 -42.58 -17.27 8.84
C GLY A 155 -42.71 -16.67 10.25
N GLN A 156 -43.71 -17.06 11.03
CA GLN A 156 -43.89 -16.64 12.42
C GLN A 156 -42.78 -17.11 13.39
N HIS A 157 -42.05 -18.19 13.05
CA HIS A 157 -40.93 -18.71 13.86
C HIS A 157 -39.57 -18.14 13.42
N PHE A 158 -39.53 -17.41 12.31
CA PHE A 158 -38.28 -16.88 11.74
C PHE A 158 -37.47 -16.07 12.75
N GLY A 159 -38.12 -15.22 13.56
CA GLY A 159 -37.43 -14.42 14.56
C GLY A 159 -36.70 -15.25 15.62
N GLY A 160 -37.23 -16.42 15.99
CA GLY A 160 -36.59 -17.32 16.94
C GLY A 160 -35.38 -18.05 16.34
N VAL A 161 -35.53 -18.53 15.10
CA VAL A 161 -34.43 -19.17 14.35
C VAL A 161 -33.31 -18.16 14.08
N ALA A 162 -33.64 -16.96 13.58
CA ALA A 162 -32.68 -15.91 13.29
C ALA A 162 -31.90 -15.45 14.53
N ALA A 163 -32.53 -15.37 15.70
CA ALA A 163 -31.85 -15.02 16.95
C ALA A 163 -30.84 -16.08 17.39
N GLN A 164 -31.08 -17.36 17.11
CA GLN A 164 -30.14 -18.45 17.41
C GLN A 164 -28.94 -18.47 16.47
N LEU A 165 -29.06 -17.88 15.27
CA LEU A 165 -27.95 -17.76 14.31
C LEU A 165 -26.93 -16.67 14.70
N ASP A 166 -27.29 -15.75 15.61
CA ASP A 166 -26.41 -14.65 16.05
C ASP A 166 -25.06 -15.16 16.58
N GLY A 167 -25.03 -16.35 17.18
CA GLY A 167 -23.81 -16.99 17.69
C GLY A 167 -22.86 -17.55 16.64
N ALA A 168 -23.29 -17.71 15.38
CA ALA A 168 -22.46 -18.17 14.27
C ALA A 168 -21.58 -17.05 13.68
N PHE A 169 -21.89 -15.80 14.03
CA PHE A 169 -21.20 -14.61 13.55
C PHE A 169 -20.36 -13.99 14.66
N ARG A 170 -19.23 -13.39 14.28
CA ARG A 170 -18.38 -12.63 15.18
C ARG A 170 -19.02 -11.26 15.47
N ALA A 171 -18.53 -10.57 16.50
CA ALA A 171 -19.03 -9.25 16.89
C ALA A 171 -18.87 -8.16 15.81
N ASP A 172 -18.02 -8.40 14.80
CA ASP A 172 -17.86 -7.56 13.61
C ASP A 172 -18.82 -7.93 12.46
N GLY A 173 -19.70 -8.92 12.66
CA GLY A 173 -20.65 -9.41 11.67
C GLY A 173 -20.06 -10.39 10.66
N ALA A 174 -18.78 -10.75 10.81
CA ALA A 174 -18.12 -11.75 9.98
C ALA A 174 -18.60 -13.16 10.33
N PHE A 175 -18.83 -13.99 9.31
CA PHE A 175 -19.07 -15.41 9.55
C PHE A 175 -17.78 -16.05 10.06
N ALA A 176 -17.84 -16.76 11.18
CA ALA A 176 -16.67 -17.36 11.81
C ALA A 176 -16.23 -18.63 11.06
N HIS A 177 -15.65 -18.46 9.86
CA HIS A 177 -15.15 -19.55 9.01
C HIS A 177 -14.07 -20.40 9.69
N ASP A 178 -13.38 -19.84 10.68
CA ASP A 178 -12.40 -20.51 11.54
C ASP A 178 -13.04 -21.47 12.57
N ARG A 179 -14.33 -21.28 12.88
CA ARG A 179 -15.08 -22.07 13.88
C ARG A 179 -15.96 -23.13 13.25
N LEU A 180 -16.54 -22.84 12.09
CA LEU A 180 -17.46 -23.75 11.41
C LEU A 180 -17.33 -23.59 9.89
N ARG A 181 -17.38 -24.72 9.16
CA ARG A 181 -17.48 -24.65 7.69
C ARG A 181 -18.88 -24.18 7.33
N PHE A 182 -19.01 -23.58 6.14
CA PHE A 182 -20.31 -23.09 5.67
C PHE A 182 -21.33 -24.22 5.49
N THR A 183 -20.91 -25.40 5.03
CA THR A 183 -21.77 -26.60 4.94
C THR A 183 -22.27 -27.01 6.31
N ASP A 184 -21.36 -27.20 7.27
CA ASP A 184 -21.69 -27.58 8.65
C ASP A 184 -22.61 -26.56 9.34
N PHE A 185 -22.52 -25.27 8.95
CA PHE A 185 -23.46 -24.24 9.39
C PHE A 185 -24.85 -24.45 8.82
N VAL A 186 -24.95 -24.68 7.51
CA VAL A 186 -26.23 -24.89 6.84
C VAL A 186 -26.92 -26.14 7.39
N ASP A 187 -26.17 -27.21 7.66
CA ASP A 187 -26.65 -28.43 8.31
C ASP A 187 -27.21 -28.14 9.71
N ALA A 188 -26.50 -27.33 10.51
CA ALA A 188 -26.99 -26.93 11.83
C ALA A 188 -28.30 -26.10 11.74
N VAL A 189 -28.44 -25.25 10.72
CA VAL A 189 -29.70 -24.54 10.48
C VAL A 189 -30.81 -25.50 10.06
N GLU A 190 -30.51 -26.51 9.26
CA GLU A 190 -31.47 -27.56 8.90
C GLU A 190 -31.95 -28.34 10.14
N GLU A 191 -31.05 -28.71 11.05
CA GLU A 191 -31.41 -29.35 12.32
C GLU A 191 -32.32 -28.44 13.19
N MET A 192 -32.05 -27.13 13.22
CA MET A 192 -32.92 -26.17 13.89
C MET A 192 -34.31 -26.10 13.24
N LEU A 193 -34.39 -26.15 11.91
CA LEU A 193 -35.65 -26.17 11.17
C LEU A 193 -36.41 -27.47 11.38
N GLU A 194 -35.74 -28.62 11.45
CA GLU A 194 -36.35 -29.90 11.82
C GLU A 194 -37.00 -29.82 13.21
N GLU A 195 -36.34 -29.18 14.17
CA GLU A 195 -36.87 -29.02 15.52
C GLU A 195 -38.12 -28.12 15.54
N VAL A 196 -38.13 -27.03 14.74
CA VAL A 196 -39.35 -26.24 14.52
C VAL A 196 -40.45 -27.09 13.87
N ALA A 197 -40.10 -27.91 12.89
CA ALA A 197 -41.02 -28.78 12.18
C ALA A 197 -41.66 -29.84 13.10
N ARG A 198 -40.87 -30.41 14.03
CA ARG A 198 -41.33 -31.35 15.06
C ARG A 198 -42.38 -30.69 15.96
N ARG A 199 -42.16 -29.43 16.36
CA ARG A 199 -43.08 -28.68 17.24
C ARG A 199 -44.38 -28.31 16.55
N GLU A 200 -44.34 -27.93 15.28
CA GLU A 200 -45.51 -27.45 14.53
C GLU A 200 -46.37 -28.57 13.96
N ARG A 201 -45.76 -29.59 13.32
CA ARG A 201 -46.48 -30.61 12.54
C ARG A 201 -46.07 -32.05 12.82
N GLY A 202 -45.08 -32.27 13.69
CA GLY A 202 -44.57 -33.60 14.03
C GLY A 202 -43.89 -34.33 12.85
N ARG A 203 -43.62 -33.63 11.74
CA ARG A 203 -42.91 -34.16 10.57
C ARG A 203 -41.63 -33.37 10.44
N LYS A 204 -40.48 -34.00 10.65
CA LYS A 204 -39.17 -33.36 10.52
C LYS A 204 -38.72 -33.28 9.04
N ASP A 205 -39.12 -34.27 8.25
CA ASP A 205 -38.77 -34.48 6.84
C ASP A 205 -39.14 -33.33 5.87
N VAL A 206 -39.90 -32.35 6.34
CA VAL A 206 -40.24 -31.13 5.60
C VAL A 206 -39.13 -30.08 5.63
N ALA A 207 -38.17 -30.21 6.55
CA ALA A 207 -37.00 -29.34 6.66
C ALA A 207 -35.75 -29.92 5.97
N ASP A 208 -35.68 -31.25 5.74
CA ASP A 208 -34.56 -32.02 5.15
C ASP A 208 -34.05 -31.54 3.77
N GLY A 209 -34.71 -30.54 3.19
CA GLY A 209 -34.35 -29.97 1.90
C GLY A 209 -33.65 -28.61 1.97
N PHE A 210 -33.42 -28.09 3.17
CA PHE A 210 -32.90 -26.74 3.33
C PHE A 210 -31.46 -26.62 2.83
N GLU A 211 -30.60 -27.59 3.14
CA GLU A 211 -29.21 -27.61 2.74
C GLU A 211 -29.08 -27.62 1.21
N GLU A 212 -29.79 -28.52 0.52
CA GLU A 212 -29.79 -28.59 -0.94
C GLU A 212 -30.29 -27.27 -1.57
N PHE A 213 -31.33 -26.66 -0.99
CA PHE A 213 -31.88 -25.39 -1.44
C PHE A 213 -30.84 -24.25 -1.35
N VAL A 214 -30.12 -24.15 -0.23
CA VAL A 214 -29.09 -23.14 0.00
C VAL A 214 -27.86 -23.38 -0.87
N LEU A 215 -27.33 -24.61 -0.88
CA LEU A 215 -26.15 -24.95 -1.66
C LEU A 215 -26.37 -24.69 -3.15
N ARG A 216 -27.57 -24.95 -3.67
CA ARG A 216 -27.91 -24.64 -5.06
C ARG A 216 -27.89 -23.15 -5.36
N HIS A 217 -28.27 -22.30 -4.41
CA HIS A 217 -28.22 -20.84 -4.56
C HIS A 217 -26.78 -20.32 -4.65
N TYR A 218 -25.87 -20.86 -3.83
CA TYR A 218 -24.47 -20.45 -3.81
C TYR A 218 -23.61 -21.15 -4.87
N SER A 219 -24.02 -22.31 -5.37
CA SER A 219 -23.27 -23.10 -6.37
C SER A 219 -23.54 -22.69 -7.83
N SER A 220 -24.46 -21.75 -8.10
CA SER A 220 -24.86 -21.45 -9.47
C SER A 220 -24.84 -19.95 -9.81
N PRO A 221 -23.81 -19.46 -10.53
CA PRO A 221 -23.91 -18.17 -11.22
C PRO A 221 -24.67 -18.38 -12.55
N GLY A 222 -25.99 -18.62 -12.48
CA GLY A 222 -26.86 -18.63 -13.68
C GLY A 222 -27.62 -19.92 -14.02
N GLY A 223 -27.88 -20.82 -13.07
CA GLY A 223 -28.68 -22.02 -13.30
C GLY A 223 -30.18 -21.76 -13.21
N LYS A 224 -30.90 -21.87 -14.34
CA LYS A 224 -32.37 -21.84 -14.45
C LYS A 224 -33.06 -22.54 -13.26
N GLU A 225 -34.06 -21.88 -12.67
CA GLU A 225 -35.01 -22.43 -11.70
C GLU A 225 -35.67 -23.70 -12.25
N ARG A 226 -35.02 -24.85 -12.11
CA ARG A 226 -35.72 -26.13 -12.13
C ARG A 226 -36.36 -26.28 -10.75
N GLY A 227 -37.67 -26.05 -10.72
CA GLY A 227 -38.48 -25.94 -9.52
C GLY A 227 -38.21 -27.03 -8.50
N TRP A 228 -37.84 -26.60 -7.31
CA TRP A 228 -38.02 -27.36 -6.08
C TRP A 228 -39.48 -27.85 -6.01
N ARG A 229 -39.72 -29.17 -5.92
CA ARG A 229 -41.04 -29.70 -5.53
C ARG A 229 -41.01 -29.92 -4.02
N ALA A 230 -41.88 -29.23 -3.30
CA ALA A 230 -42.13 -29.55 -1.89
C ALA A 230 -42.55 -31.02 -1.76
N PRO A 231 -42.08 -31.76 -0.74
CA PRO A 231 -42.62 -33.07 -0.41
C PRO A 231 -44.13 -32.92 -0.19
N GLY A 232 -44.90 -33.70 -0.94
CA GLY A 232 -46.33 -33.48 -1.14
C GLY A 232 -47.13 -33.38 0.17
N THR A 233 -48.00 -32.38 0.23
CA THR A 233 -49.23 -32.45 1.03
C THR A 233 -50.15 -33.47 0.35
N ALA A 234 -49.98 -34.75 0.66
CA ALA A 234 -51.01 -35.74 0.40
C ALA A 234 -52.09 -35.60 1.49
N GLY A 235 -53.21 -35.01 1.09
CA GLY A 235 -54.51 -35.06 1.76
C GLY A 235 -55.52 -35.56 0.75
#